data_AF-A0A836C1N9-F1
#
_entry.id   AF-A0A836C1N9-F1
#
_cell.length_a   1.000
_cell.length_b   1.000
_cell.length_c   1.000
_cell.angle_alpha   90.00
_cell.angle_beta   90.00
_cell.angle_gamma   90.00
#
_symmetry.space_group_name_H-M   'P 1'
#
loop_
_entity.id
_entity.type
_entity.pdbx_description
1 polymer ?
#
loop_
_entity_poly.entity_id
_entity_poly.type
_entity_poly.pdbx_seq_one_letter_code
_entity_poly.pdbx_strand_id
1 'polypeptide(L)'
;MVFSNAVPSRLVPDLEAWLSGGGPGVRLRLADTKSTATVHIVDQRLNVHYAIGLTFSGARAQLSKVKSSANRCHFASLVAGPGQLDARLKLIGQRGDLQDPTARSVAATVVAACNGAGGLRALASAPGRHLPPDMRLETARRKSKAAYEGEVEVPGGGSASMRLKVTVKRVEDGEGSHTEVTGTLPDLDAELAELLEAGGGDGSGGVGQRLCDAGWGARALRAVAAFVEAANAVLLGEGEA
;
A
#
# COMPACT_ATOMS: atom_id res chain seq x y z
N MET A 1 2.56 -15.18 -3.22
CA MET A 1 1.09 -15.21 -3.06
C MET A 1 0.71 -14.20 -2.00
N VAL A 2 -0.22 -13.30 -2.30
CA VAL A 2 -0.77 -12.34 -1.33
C VAL A 2 -2.20 -12.75 -1.02
N PHE A 3 -2.53 -12.99 0.25
CA PHE A 3 -3.91 -13.23 0.67
C PHE A 3 -4.42 -12.05 1.49
N SER A 4 -5.71 -11.73 1.41
CA SER A 4 -6.38 -10.70 2.22
C SER A 4 -7.72 -11.21 2.71
N ASN A 5 -8.03 -11.00 3.99
CA ASN A 5 -9.13 -11.68 4.66
C ASN A 5 -10.16 -10.76 5.36
N ALA A 6 -10.21 -9.47 4.99
CA ALA A 6 -11.24 -8.52 5.44
C ALA A 6 -11.66 -8.69 6.93
N VAL A 7 -10.69 -8.64 7.83
CA VAL A 7 -10.92 -8.81 9.28
C VAL A 7 -11.82 -7.68 9.80
N PRO A 8 -12.92 -7.97 10.51
CA PRO A 8 -13.76 -6.94 11.12
C PRO A 8 -12.93 -6.01 12.01
N SER A 9 -13.11 -4.69 11.88
CA SER A 9 -12.30 -3.68 12.59
C SER A 9 -12.26 -3.89 14.11
N ARG A 10 -13.33 -4.45 14.70
CA ARG A 10 -13.40 -4.75 16.14
C ARG A 10 -12.42 -5.83 16.61
N LEU A 11 -12.03 -6.76 15.74
CA LEU A 11 -11.13 -7.88 16.05
C LEU A 11 -9.66 -7.56 15.75
N VAL A 12 -9.38 -6.41 15.13
CA VAL A 12 -8.01 -6.01 14.75
C VAL A 12 -7.09 -5.84 15.98
N PRO A 13 -7.51 -5.22 17.10
CA PRO A 13 -6.66 -5.12 18.28
C PRO A 13 -6.25 -6.50 18.84
N ASP A 14 -7.19 -7.44 18.92
CA ASP A 14 -6.95 -8.80 19.40
C ASP A 14 -6.02 -9.56 18.46
N LEU A 15 -6.21 -9.38 17.15
CA LEU A 15 -5.34 -9.96 16.12
C LEU A 15 -3.92 -9.43 16.25
N GLU A 16 -3.73 -8.12 16.37
CA GLU A 16 -2.39 -7.53 16.51
C GLU A 16 -1.70 -7.93 17.83
N ALA A 17 -2.46 -8.05 18.92
CA ALA A 17 -1.96 -8.58 20.18
C ALA A 17 -1.47 -10.01 20.01
N TRP A 18 -2.26 -10.87 19.36
CA TRP A 18 -1.88 -12.25 19.06
C TRP A 18 -0.68 -12.34 18.09
N LEU A 19 -0.65 -11.54 17.02
CA LEU A 19 0.49 -11.46 16.09
C LEU A 19 1.80 -11.00 16.78
N SER A 20 1.69 -10.30 17.91
CA SER A 20 2.85 -9.84 18.70
C SER A 20 3.24 -10.79 19.83
N GLY A 21 2.24 -11.45 20.44
CA GLY A 21 2.42 -12.36 21.58
C GLY A 21 2.68 -13.80 21.17
N GLY A 22 2.31 -14.18 19.95
CA GLY A 22 2.38 -15.55 19.44
C GLY A 22 1.20 -16.41 19.92
N GLY A 23 1.07 -17.58 19.30
CA GLY A 23 0.13 -18.63 19.67
C GLY A 23 0.78 -20.00 19.52
N PRO A 24 0.12 -21.08 19.96
CA PRO A 24 0.60 -22.43 19.70
C PRO A 24 0.86 -22.63 18.21
N GLY A 25 2.07 -23.07 17.85
CA GLY A 25 2.47 -23.27 16.45
C GLY A 25 2.66 -22.01 15.60
N VAL A 26 2.51 -20.80 16.16
CA VAL A 26 2.71 -19.52 15.44
C VAL A 26 3.59 -18.57 16.23
N ARG A 27 4.77 -18.24 15.68
CA ARG A 27 5.75 -17.36 16.32
C ARG A 27 6.05 -16.18 15.40
N LEU A 28 5.28 -15.10 15.56
CA LEU A 28 5.45 -13.85 14.81
C LEU A 28 5.94 -12.74 15.74
N ARG A 29 6.60 -11.75 15.15
CA ARG A 29 7.00 -10.51 15.84
C ARG A 29 6.82 -9.30 14.94
N LEU A 30 6.59 -8.15 15.55
CA LEU A 30 6.56 -6.88 14.82
C LEU A 30 7.94 -6.60 14.21
N ALA A 31 8.02 -6.60 12.89
CA ALA A 31 9.25 -6.42 12.13
C ALA A 31 9.42 -4.99 11.61
N ASP A 32 8.33 -4.33 11.24
CA ASP A 32 8.37 -2.97 10.69
C ASP A 32 7.07 -2.22 10.96
N THR A 33 7.17 -0.91 11.18
CA THR A 33 6.02 0.00 11.20
C THR A 33 6.29 1.20 10.32
N LYS A 34 5.29 1.56 9.51
CA LYS A 34 5.39 2.69 8.59
C LYS A 34 4.08 3.44 8.53
N SER A 35 4.14 4.75 8.77
CA SER A 35 2.99 5.64 8.59
C SER A 35 3.31 6.68 7.53
N THR A 36 2.41 6.77 6.55
CA THR A 36 2.53 7.66 5.39
C THR A 36 1.21 8.38 5.15
N ALA A 37 1.25 9.55 4.52
CA ALA A 37 0.06 10.14 3.92
C ALA A 37 0.33 10.57 2.49
N THR A 38 -0.72 10.73 1.71
CA THR A 38 -0.69 11.40 0.42
C THR A 38 -1.80 12.44 0.39
N VAL A 39 -1.44 13.66 0.02
CA VAL A 39 -2.32 14.82 -0.07
C VAL A 39 -2.36 15.26 -1.52
N HIS A 40 -3.56 15.36 -2.07
CA HIS A 40 -3.82 15.77 -3.44
C HIS A 40 -4.41 17.18 -3.45
N ILE A 41 -3.70 18.11 -4.08
CA ILE A 41 -4.10 19.52 -4.16
C ILE A 41 -4.21 19.91 -5.62
N VAL A 42 -5.31 20.58 -5.98
CA VAL A 42 -5.50 21.14 -7.30
C VAL A 42 -5.34 22.66 -7.21
N ASP A 43 -4.38 23.21 -7.95
CA ASP A 43 -4.34 24.64 -8.28
C ASP A 43 -5.32 24.88 -9.42
N GLN A 44 -6.45 25.52 -9.11
CA GLN A 44 -7.53 25.74 -10.06
C GLN A 44 -7.17 26.80 -11.10
N ARG A 45 -6.31 27.76 -10.76
CA ARG A 45 -5.85 28.81 -11.65
C ARG A 45 -4.93 28.26 -12.72
N LEU A 46 -4.03 27.37 -12.34
CA LEU A 46 -3.03 26.77 -13.23
C LEU A 46 -3.47 25.42 -13.81
N ASN A 47 -4.57 24.85 -13.31
CA ASN A 47 -5.03 23.48 -13.61
C ASN A 47 -3.93 22.43 -13.39
N VAL A 48 -3.18 22.59 -12.29
CA VAL A 48 -2.09 21.69 -11.89
C VAL A 48 -2.53 20.87 -10.69
N HIS A 49 -2.25 19.57 -10.72
CA HIS A 49 -2.52 18.67 -9.63
C HIS A 49 -1.21 18.26 -8.94
N TYR A 50 -1.13 18.51 -7.64
CA TYR A 50 0.00 18.19 -6.77
C TYR A 50 -0.35 16.99 -5.90
N ALA A 51 0.43 15.93 -5.97
CA ALA A 51 0.40 14.80 -5.05
C ALA A 51 1.61 14.88 -4.10
N ILE A 52 1.36 15.24 -2.85
CA ILE A 52 2.35 15.46 -1.79
C ILE A 52 2.36 14.22 -0.89
N GLY A 53 3.46 13.48 -0.92
CA GLY A 53 3.67 12.33 -0.07
C GLY A 53 4.36 12.71 1.24
N LEU A 54 3.83 12.26 2.36
CA LEU A 54 4.36 12.49 3.70
C LEU A 54 4.75 11.16 4.37
N THR A 55 5.78 11.18 5.20
CA THR A 55 6.13 10.13 6.17
C THR A 55 5.96 10.66 7.59
N PHE A 56 5.56 9.81 8.51
CA PHE A 56 5.36 10.18 9.91
C PHE A 56 6.33 9.44 10.82
N SER A 57 6.99 10.20 11.69
CA SER A 57 7.74 9.68 12.84
C SER A 57 7.00 10.10 14.11
N GLY A 58 6.20 9.18 14.66
CA GLY A 58 5.22 9.50 15.69
C GLY A 58 4.14 10.46 15.16
N ALA A 59 3.94 11.58 15.85
CA ALA A 59 2.98 12.62 15.44
C ALA A 59 3.53 13.58 14.37
N ARG A 60 4.84 13.54 14.08
CA ARG A 60 5.50 14.54 13.22
C ARG A 60 5.48 14.09 11.76
N ALA A 61 4.92 14.93 10.90
CA ALA A 61 4.94 14.77 9.45
C ALA A 61 6.25 15.34 8.85
N GLN A 62 6.81 14.60 7.90
CA GLN A 62 7.94 15.00 7.08
C GLN A 62 7.60 14.81 5.61
N LEU A 63 8.07 15.73 4.77
CA LEU A 63 7.93 15.61 3.33
C LEU A 63 8.77 14.43 2.83
N SER A 64 8.15 13.51 2.08
CA SER A 64 8.85 12.39 1.47
C SER A 64 9.02 12.56 -0.04
N LYS A 65 7.99 13.08 -0.72
CA LYS A 65 8.01 13.34 -2.16
C LYS A 65 6.93 14.34 -2.55
N VAL A 66 7.15 15.05 -3.65
CA VAL A 66 6.12 15.82 -4.34
C VAL A 66 6.09 15.36 -5.78
N LYS A 67 4.91 15.07 -6.30
CA LYS A 67 4.68 14.85 -7.73
C LYS A 67 3.70 15.89 -8.22
N SER A 68 4.02 16.61 -9.28
CA SER A 68 3.04 17.41 -10.01
C SER A 68 2.70 16.68 -11.31
N SER A 69 1.41 16.60 -11.62
CA SER A 69 0.93 16.23 -12.94
C SER A 69 -0.01 17.32 -13.39
N ALA A 70 0.31 18.00 -14.49
CA ALA A 70 -0.73 18.68 -15.24
C ALA A 70 -1.56 17.62 -15.98
N ASN A 71 -2.87 17.81 -16.08
CA ASN A 71 -3.78 16.88 -16.75
C ASN A 71 -3.68 16.99 -18.30
N ARG A 72 -2.44 16.88 -18.83
CA ARG A 72 -1.92 17.14 -20.19
C ARG A 72 -1.28 18.52 -20.31
N CYS A 73 -0.17 18.58 -21.05
CA CYS A 73 0.69 19.77 -21.18
C CYS A 73 0.86 20.28 -22.63
N HIS A 74 0.42 19.50 -23.58
CA HIS A 74 0.20 19.96 -24.94
C HIS A 74 -0.33 18.76 -25.70
N PHE A 75 -0.94 19.05 -26.83
CA PHE A 75 -1.24 18.05 -27.83
C PHE A 75 -0.76 18.63 -29.16
N ALA A 76 0.19 17.95 -29.80
CA ALA A 76 0.62 18.25 -31.15
C ALA A 76 0.03 17.18 -32.06
N SER A 77 -0.75 17.58 -33.05
CA SER A 77 -1.30 16.69 -34.07
C SER A 77 -0.91 17.19 -35.43
N LEU A 78 -0.34 16.30 -36.23
CA LEU A 78 -0.20 16.49 -37.66
C LEU A 78 -1.46 15.87 -38.31
N VAL A 79 -2.29 16.71 -38.94
CA VAL A 79 -3.52 16.24 -39.58
C VAL A 79 -3.35 16.39 -41.09
N ALA A 80 -3.58 15.32 -41.85
CA ALA A 80 -3.62 15.39 -43.30
C ALA A 80 -4.94 16.01 -43.74
N GLY A 81 -4.88 17.19 -44.37
CA GLY A 81 -6.02 17.81 -45.05
C GLY A 81 -5.99 17.55 -46.57
N PRO A 82 -7.06 17.84 -47.31
CA PRO A 82 -7.20 17.52 -48.75
C PRO A 82 -6.21 18.20 -49.72
N GLY A 83 -5.14 18.82 -49.22
CA GLY A 83 -4.11 19.48 -50.03
C GLY A 83 -2.88 19.96 -49.26
N GLN A 84 -2.80 19.78 -47.93
CA GLN A 84 -1.62 20.13 -47.12
C GLN A 84 -1.63 19.45 -45.75
N LEU A 85 -0.47 19.42 -45.09
CA LEU A 85 -0.33 19.06 -43.68
C LEU A 85 -0.72 20.25 -42.79
N ASP A 86 -1.71 20.07 -41.91
CA ASP A 86 -2.10 21.05 -40.89
C ASP A 86 -1.49 20.64 -39.54
N ALA A 87 -0.60 21.48 -39.01
CA ALA A 87 0.04 21.25 -37.71
C ALA A 87 -0.72 22.05 -36.64
N ARG A 88 -1.42 21.34 -35.75
CA ARG A 88 -2.15 21.97 -34.63
C ARG A 88 -1.42 21.71 -33.33
N LEU A 89 -0.98 22.79 -32.70
CA LEU A 89 -0.37 22.78 -31.37
C LEU A 89 -1.34 23.39 -30.36
N LYS A 90 -1.81 22.61 -29.39
CA LYS A 90 -2.45 23.13 -28.17
C LYS A 90 -1.44 23.05 -27.03
N LEU A 91 -1.19 24.16 -26.33
CA LEU A 91 -0.22 24.25 -25.22
C LEU A 91 -0.96 24.15 -23.86
N ILE A 92 -0.46 23.34 -22.94
CA ILE A 92 -0.96 23.26 -21.54
C ILE A 92 0.28 23.19 -20.60
N GLY A 93 0.41 23.94 -19.51
CA GLY A 93 1.72 24.01 -18.82
C GLY A 93 2.18 22.69 -18.17
N GLN A 94 3.31 22.09 -18.57
CA GLN A 94 4.05 21.12 -17.73
C GLN A 94 4.99 21.91 -16.83
N ARG A 95 4.64 22.06 -15.55
CA ARG A 95 5.54 22.57 -14.51
C ARG A 95 5.97 21.40 -13.64
N GLY A 96 7.06 20.75 -14.03
CA GLY A 96 7.63 19.61 -13.31
C GLY A 96 9.07 19.92 -12.91
N ASP A 97 9.26 20.30 -11.64
CA ASP A 97 10.41 19.81 -10.89
C ASP A 97 10.20 20.04 -9.38
N LEU A 98 10.89 19.27 -8.52
CA LEU A 98 11.01 19.54 -7.07
C LEU A 98 11.59 20.93 -6.77
N GLN A 99 12.14 21.60 -7.79
CA GLN A 99 12.63 22.97 -7.72
C GLN A 99 11.55 24.03 -7.93
N ASP A 100 10.32 23.70 -8.35
CA ASP A 100 9.23 24.67 -8.46
C ASP A 100 9.00 25.34 -7.08
N PRO A 101 9.25 26.65 -6.94
CA PRO A 101 9.04 27.37 -5.69
C PRO A 101 7.60 27.24 -5.18
N THR A 102 6.63 27.15 -6.11
CA THR A 102 5.21 26.97 -5.76
C THR A 102 4.98 25.59 -5.16
N ALA A 103 5.42 24.52 -5.82
CA ALA A 103 5.30 23.15 -5.28
C ALA A 103 5.97 22.99 -3.91
N ARG A 104 7.14 23.59 -3.71
CA ARG A 104 7.84 23.60 -2.41
C ARG A 104 7.10 24.37 -1.34
N SER A 105 6.56 25.55 -1.68
CA SER A 105 5.76 26.36 -0.76
C SER A 105 4.49 25.60 -0.34
N VAL A 106 3.76 25.01 -1.28
CA VAL A 106 2.56 24.22 -0.98
C VAL A 106 2.90 23.02 -0.09
N ALA A 107 3.97 22.29 -0.40
CA ALA A 107 4.43 21.16 0.41
C ALA A 107 4.81 21.59 1.84
N ALA A 108 5.51 22.72 1.99
CA ALA A 108 5.86 23.27 3.30
C ALA A 108 4.61 23.64 4.11
N THR A 109 3.62 24.26 3.48
CA THR A 109 2.34 24.60 4.09
C THR A 109 1.57 23.36 4.54
N VAL A 110 1.52 22.31 3.72
CA VAL A 110 0.90 21.02 4.08
C VAL A 110 1.60 20.37 5.27
N VAL A 111 2.93 20.37 5.29
CA VAL A 111 3.72 19.86 6.43
C VAL A 111 3.45 20.68 7.70
N ALA A 112 3.43 22.01 7.60
CA ALA A 112 3.16 22.90 8.72
C ALA A 112 1.75 22.69 9.27
N ALA A 113 0.74 22.59 8.40
CA ALA A 113 -0.64 22.33 8.79
C ALA A 113 -0.78 20.97 9.50
N CYS A 114 -0.14 19.92 8.97
CA CYS A 114 -0.13 18.61 9.60
C CYS A 114 0.52 18.63 10.99
N ASN A 115 1.60 19.39 11.17
CA ASN A 115 2.33 19.46 12.44
C ASN A 115 1.67 20.40 13.47
N GLY A 116 0.92 21.42 13.05
CA GLY A 116 0.37 22.45 13.93
C GLY A 116 -1.07 22.24 14.39
N ALA A 117 -1.93 21.55 13.63
CA ALA A 117 -3.39 21.59 13.84
C ALA A 117 -4.07 20.25 14.14
N GLY A 118 -3.32 19.17 14.43
CA GLY A 118 -3.89 17.84 14.71
C GLY A 118 -3.77 16.83 13.57
N GLY A 119 -2.74 16.97 12.72
CA GLY A 119 -2.42 16.00 11.68
C GLY A 119 -3.23 16.17 10.40
N LEU A 120 -3.25 15.11 9.59
CA LEU A 120 -3.89 15.08 8.27
C LEU A 120 -5.40 15.40 8.33
N ARG A 121 -6.07 15.03 9.43
CA ARG A 121 -7.51 15.27 9.63
C ARG A 121 -7.85 16.75 9.68
N ALA A 122 -7.00 17.55 10.32
CA ALA A 122 -7.20 18.99 10.42
C ALA A 122 -7.17 19.66 9.04
N LEU A 123 -6.18 19.28 8.22
CA LEU A 123 -6.06 19.72 6.84
C LEU A 123 -7.29 19.34 6.01
N ALA A 124 -7.82 18.12 6.19
CA ALA A 124 -9.02 17.66 5.50
C ALA A 124 -10.30 18.37 5.97
N SER A 125 -10.38 18.73 7.26
CA SER A 125 -11.57 19.36 7.86
C SER A 125 -11.73 20.84 7.52
N ALA A 126 -10.64 21.55 7.22
CA ALA A 126 -10.66 22.98 6.93
C ALA A 126 -9.62 23.36 5.86
N PRO A 127 -9.73 22.82 4.62
CA PRO A 127 -8.70 22.96 3.60
C PRO A 127 -8.45 24.44 3.21
N GLY A 128 -9.51 25.25 3.17
CA GLY A 128 -9.43 26.68 2.85
C GLY A 128 -8.74 27.55 3.90
N ARG A 129 -8.47 27.04 5.11
CA ARG A 129 -7.68 27.77 6.13
C ARG A 129 -6.18 27.60 5.95
N HIS A 130 -5.76 26.56 5.25
CA HIS A 130 -4.36 26.18 5.15
C HIS A 130 -3.80 26.37 3.74
N LEU A 131 -4.62 26.27 2.71
CA LEU A 131 -4.18 26.40 1.32
C LEU A 131 -4.41 27.82 0.78
N PRO A 132 -3.62 28.26 -0.23
CA PRO A 132 -3.90 29.49 -0.97
C PRO A 132 -5.32 29.49 -1.57
N PRO A 133 -5.93 30.67 -1.80
CA PRO A 133 -7.34 30.79 -2.23
C PRO A 133 -7.69 30.02 -3.51
N ASP A 134 -6.75 29.93 -4.47
CA ASP A 134 -6.95 29.24 -5.75
C ASP A 134 -6.64 27.73 -5.69
N MET A 135 -6.31 27.21 -4.52
CA MET A 135 -5.92 25.82 -4.32
C MET A 135 -6.95 25.10 -3.46
N ARG A 136 -7.38 23.92 -3.94
CA ARG A 136 -8.30 23.05 -3.21
C ARG A 136 -7.64 21.73 -2.86
N LEU A 137 -7.95 21.23 -1.68
CA LEU A 137 -7.68 19.85 -1.33
C LEU A 137 -8.69 18.96 -2.06
N GLU A 138 -8.20 18.03 -2.87
CA GLU A 138 -9.02 17.05 -3.57
C GLU A 138 -9.17 15.78 -2.73
N THR A 139 -8.06 15.21 -2.27
CA THR A 139 -8.07 14.06 -1.37
C THR A 139 -6.92 14.14 -0.37
N ALA A 140 -7.14 13.61 0.82
CA ALA A 140 -6.09 13.35 1.81
C ALA A 140 -6.26 11.93 2.32
N ARG A 141 -5.21 11.12 2.19
CA ARG A 141 -5.23 9.72 2.58
C ARG A 141 -4.06 9.40 3.49
N ARG A 142 -4.33 8.89 4.68
CA ARG A 142 -3.32 8.33 5.59
C ARG A 142 -3.32 6.82 5.47
N LYS A 143 -2.13 6.24 5.52
CA LYS A 143 -1.91 4.81 5.58
C LYS A 143 -0.90 4.50 6.67
N SER A 144 -1.29 3.70 7.65
CA SER A 144 -0.38 3.11 8.65
C SER A 144 -0.26 1.62 8.39
N LYS A 145 0.95 1.09 8.44
CA LYS A 145 1.30 -0.29 8.17
C LYS A 145 2.08 -0.83 9.36
N ALA A 146 1.65 -1.97 9.91
CA ALA A 146 2.44 -2.81 10.81
C ALA A 146 2.71 -4.13 10.09
N ALA A 147 3.96 -4.53 9.99
CA ALA A 147 4.36 -5.80 9.40
C ALA A 147 4.89 -6.72 10.49
N TYR A 148 4.30 -7.90 10.59
CA TYR A 148 4.67 -8.98 11.48
C TYR A 148 5.32 -10.08 10.65
N GLU A 149 6.42 -10.63 11.14
CA GLU A 149 7.16 -11.67 10.43
C GLU A 149 7.67 -12.72 11.41
N GLY A 150 7.68 -13.97 10.99
CA GLY A 150 8.14 -15.10 11.79
C GLY A 150 7.68 -16.43 11.19
N GLU A 151 7.39 -17.42 12.01
CA GLU A 151 7.21 -18.81 11.57
C GLU A 151 5.84 -19.38 11.95
N VAL A 152 5.28 -20.22 11.08
CA VAL A 152 4.11 -21.07 11.34
C VAL A 152 4.50 -22.54 11.20
N GLU A 153 4.15 -23.36 12.18
CA GLU A 153 4.30 -24.81 12.13
C GLU A 153 3.22 -25.39 11.21
N VAL A 154 3.64 -26.18 10.21
CA VAL A 154 2.71 -26.75 9.22
C VAL A 154 2.38 -28.20 9.60
N PRO A 155 1.12 -28.52 9.96
CA PRO A 155 0.74 -29.88 10.32
C PRO A 155 0.95 -30.86 9.15
N GLY A 156 1.46 -32.05 9.46
CA GLY A 156 1.57 -33.15 8.49
C GLY A 156 2.67 -33.02 7.42
N GLY A 157 3.49 -31.96 7.46
CA GLY A 157 4.74 -31.86 6.70
C GLY A 157 5.91 -31.91 7.68
N GLY A 158 6.63 -33.03 7.74
CA GLY A 158 7.62 -33.35 8.78
C GLY A 158 8.39 -32.13 9.30
N SER A 159 8.13 -31.73 10.56
CA SER A 159 8.77 -30.65 11.33
C SER A 159 9.11 -29.34 10.57
N ALA A 160 8.47 -29.04 9.45
CA ALA A 160 8.81 -27.88 8.65
C ALA A 160 7.97 -26.68 9.10
N SER A 161 8.61 -25.72 9.77
CA SER A 161 8.06 -24.38 9.90
C SER A 161 8.18 -23.63 8.57
N MET A 162 7.22 -22.75 8.29
CA MET A 162 7.28 -21.86 7.13
C MET A 162 7.29 -20.42 7.59
N ARG A 163 8.07 -19.58 6.92
CA ARG A 163 8.06 -18.16 7.19
C ARG A 163 6.74 -17.55 6.70
N LEU A 164 6.11 -16.82 7.59
CA LEU A 164 4.90 -16.07 7.34
C LEU A 164 5.14 -14.60 7.63
N LYS A 165 4.64 -13.74 6.74
CA LYS A 165 4.61 -12.30 6.93
C LYS A 165 3.18 -11.81 6.85
N VAL A 166 2.71 -11.19 7.91
CA VAL A 166 1.36 -10.59 8.00
C VAL A 166 1.51 -9.08 8.07
N THR A 167 0.71 -8.37 7.31
CA THR A 167 0.67 -6.91 7.28
C THR A 167 -0.72 -6.45 7.68
N VAL A 168 -0.79 -5.64 8.74
CA VAL A 168 -2.00 -4.91 9.12
C VAL A 168 -1.86 -3.48 8.62
N LYS A 169 -2.76 -3.08 7.72
CA LYS A 169 -2.77 -1.78 7.08
C LYS A 169 -4.05 -1.04 7.45
N ARG A 170 -3.91 0.08 8.14
CA ARG A 170 -5.02 1.02 8.40
C ARG A 170 -5.00 2.11 7.36
N VAL A 171 -6.14 2.36 6.74
CA VAL A 171 -6.35 3.44 5.80
C VAL A 171 -7.37 4.40 6.39
N GLU A 172 -7.06 5.68 6.32
CA GLU A 172 -8.00 6.77 6.62
C GLU A 172 -8.04 7.70 5.41
N ASP A 173 -9.22 7.95 4.87
CA ASP A 173 -9.45 8.90 3.78
C ASP A 173 -10.78 9.64 3.97
N GLY A 174 -11.26 10.32 2.92
CA GLY A 174 -12.50 11.09 2.96
C GLY A 174 -13.77 10.24 3.05
N GLU A 175 -13.71 8.94 2.75
CA GLU A 175 -14.86 8.02 2.79
C GLU A 175 -14.97 7.30 4.15
N GLY A 176 -13.89 7.30 4.93
CA GLY A 176 -13.87 6.79 6.29
C GLY A 176 -12.54 6.13 6.64
N SER A 177 -12.61 5.17 7.55
CA SER A 177 -11.46 4.37 7.97
C SER A 177 -11.74 2.90 7.78
N HIS A 178 -10.79 2.17 7.20
CA HIS A 178 -10.84 0.72 7.09
C HIS A 178 -9.48 0.09 7.36
N THR A 179 -9.52 -1.20 7.69
CA THR A 179 -8.33 -2.02 7.91
C THR A 179 -8.24 -3.10 6.85
N GLU A 180 -7.08 -3.24 6.25
CA GLU A 180 -6.72 -4.33 5.35
C GLU A 180 -5.68 -5.18 6.05
N VAL A 181 -5.97 -6.47 6.22
CA VAL A 181 -4.98 -7.45 6.66
C VAL A 181 -4.58 -8.27 5.45
N THR A 182 -3.28 -8.40 5.22
CA THR A 182 -2.71 -9.14 4.10
C THR A 182 -1.56 -10.02 4.56
N GLY A 183 -1.39 -11.22 4.01
CA GLY A 183 -0.25 -12.06 4.32
C GLY A 183 0.48 -12.58 3.07
N THR A 184 1.73 -12.98 3.27
CA THR A 184 2.60 -13.61 2.26
C THR A 184 3.43 -14.72 2.91
N LEU A 185 3.79 -15.74 2.13
CA LEU A 185 4.69 -16.84 2.52
C LEU A 185 6.01 -16.67 1.75
N PRO A 186 7.01 -15.95 2.28
CA PRO A 186 8.20 -15.57 1.51
C PRO A 186 9.00 -16.76 0.98
N ASP A 187 9.01 -17.88 1.69
CA ASP A 187 9.78 -19.05 1.27
C ASP A 187 9.15 -19.72 0.04
N LEU A 188 7.81 -19.74 -0.03
CA LEU A 188 7.09 -20.21 -1.20
C LEU A 188 7.18 -19.22 -2.37
N ASP A 189 7.27 -17.92 -2.08
CA ASP A 189 7.50 -16.90 -3.11
C ASP A 189 8.89 -17.03 -3.73
N ALA A 190 9.92 -17.35 -2.92
CA ALA A 190 11.26 -17.62 -3.41
C ALA A 190 11.32 -18.91 -4.24
N GLU A 191 10.73 -20.00 -3.77
CA GLU A 191 10.67 -21.27 -4.51
C GLU A 191 9.93 -21.10 -5.86
N LEU A 192 8.83 -20.33 -5.87
CA LEU A 192 8.12 -20.01 -7.10
C LEU A 192 9.00 -19.19 -8.06
N ALA A 193 9.75 -18.21 -7.55
CA ALA A 193 10.66 -17.41 -8.38
C ALA A 193 11.76 -18.30 -9.01
N GLU A 194 12.40 -19.17 -8.22
CA GLU A 194 13.40 -20.12 -8.72
C GLU A 194 12.84 -21.05 -9.81
N LEU A 195 11.62 -21.57 -9.61
CA LEU A 195 10.96 -22.45 -10.58
C LEU A 195 10.57 -21.71 -11.88
N LEU A 196 10.19 -20.43 -11.78
CA LEU A 196 9.89 -19.59 -12.94
C LEU A 196 11.16 -19.26 -13.72
N GLU A 197 12.27 -18.98 -13.04
CA GLU A 197 13.58 -18.72 -13.66
C GLU A 197 14.14 -19.98 -14.33
N ALA A 198 14.01 -21.15 -13.67
CA ALA A 198 14.37 -22.45 -14.24
C ALA A 198 13.41 -22.91 -15.37
N GLY A 199 12.31 -22.19 -15.60
CA GLY A 199 11.29 -22.50 -16.60
C GLY A 199 11.56 -21.95 -18.00
N GLY A 200 12.60 -21.13 -18.19
CA GLY A 200 12.93 -20.45 -19.45
C GLY A 200 13.53 -21.31 -20.57
N GLY A 201 13.47 -22.64 -20.49
CA GLY A 201 13.93 -23.56 -21.54
C GLY A 201 12.77 -24.28 -22.21
N ASP A 202 12.81 -24.40 -23.54
CA ASP A 202 11.80 -24.90 -24.51
C ASP A 202 11.24 -26.34 -24.29
N GLY A 203 11.23 -26.86 -23.07
CA GLY A 203 10.69 -28.18 -22.72
C GLY A 203 9.20 -28.11 -22.37
N SER A 204 8.40 -28.98 -22.98
CA SER A 204 6.94 -29.10 -22.87
C SER A 204 6.37 -29.47 -21.48
N GLY A 205 7.15 -29.32 -20.40
CA GLY A 205 6.71 -29.44 -19.01
C GLY A 205 6.39 -28.06 -18.44
N GLY A 206 5.16 -27.61 -18.64
CA GLY A 206 4.70 -26.30 -18.16
C GLY A 206 4.98 -26.11 -16.67
N VAL A 207 5.38 -24.90 -16.27
CA VAL A 207 5.70 -24.52 -14.89
C VAL A 207 4.61 -24.97 -13.89
N GLY A 208 3.35 -24.99 -14.32
CA GLY A 208 2.22 -25.48 -13.51
C GLY A 208 2.36 -26.95 -13.07
N GLN A 209 2.80 -27.86 -13.94
CA GLN A 209 2.95 -29.27 -13.61
C GLN A 209 4.07 -29.47 -12.58
N ARG A 210 5.21 -28.77 -12.74
CA ARG A 210 6.32 -28.79 -11.79
C ARG A 210 5.92 -28.29 -10.39
N LEU A 211 5.10 -27.23 -10.33
CA LEU A 211 4.57 -26.71 -9.06
C LEU A 211 3.61 -27.70 -8.38
N CYS A 212 2.78 -28.39 -9.16
CA CYS A 212 1.88 -29.42 -8.66
C CYS A 212 2.67 -30.63 -8.13
N ASP A 213 3.67 -31.10 -8.88
CA ASP A 213 4.50 -32.25 -8.52
C ASP A 213 5.36 -31.96 -7.27
N ALA A 214 5.82 -30.71 -7.11
CA ALA A 214 6.52 -30.24 -5.90
C ALA A 214 5.59 -30.04 -4.69
N GLY A 215 4.28 -30.26 -4.83
CA GLY A 215 3.30 -30.10 -3.76
C GLY A 215 3.19 -28.66 -3.23
N TRP A 216 3.61 -27.67 -4.02
CA TRP A 216 3.72 -26.26 -3.62
C TRP A 216 2.38 -25.70 -3.14
N GLY A 217 1.32 -25.92 -3.93
CA GLY A 217 -0.03 -25.43 -3.59
C GLY A 217 -0.59 -26.08 -2.33
N ALA A 218 -0.37 -27.38 -2.14
CA ALA A 218 -0.83 -28.10 -0.95
C ALA A 218 -0.10 -27.61 0.33
N ARG A 219 1.20 -27.30 0.22
CA ARG A 219 1.98 -26.72 1.33
C ARG A 219 1.49 -25.30 1.66
N ALA A 220 1.27 -24.46 0.65
CA ALA A 220 0.72 -23.11 0.83
C ALA A 220 -0.63 -23.14 1.56
N LEU A 221 -1.55 -24.00 1.09
CA LEU A 221 -2.89 -24.13 1.68
C LEU A 221 -2.82 -24.61 3.13
N ARG A 222 -1.98 -25.59 3.46
CA ARG A 222 -1.81 -26.05 4.84
C ARG A 222 -1.25 -24.97 5.76
N ALA A 223 -0.25 -24.21 5.31
CA ALA A 223 0.32 -23.11 6.11
C ALA A 223 -0.72 -22.00 6.37
N VAL A 224 -1.51 -21.63 5.36
CA VAL A 224 -2.59 -20.65 5.50
C VAL A 224 -3.70 -21.18 6.41
N ALA A 225 -4.09 -22.45 6.26
CA ALA A 225 -5.11 -23.07 7.10
C ALA A 225 -4.69 -23.10 8.59
N ALA A 226 -3.47 -23.57 8.88
CA ALA A 226 -2.94 -23.60 10.25
C ALA A 226 -2.89 -22.20 10.88
N PHE A 227 -2.49 -21.19 10.11
CA PHE A 227 -2.53 -19.81 10.58
C PHE A 227 -3.96 -19.32 10.87
N VAL A 228 -4.91 -19.58 9.98
CA VAL A 228 -6.32 -19.15 10.14
C VAL A 228 -6.97 -19.86 11.33
N GLU A 229 -6.73 -21.16 11.50
CA GLU A 229 -7.21 -21.94 12.66
C GLU A 229 -6.68 -21.36 13.97
N ALA A 230 -5.36 -21.13 14.06
CA ALA A 230 -4.75 -20.57 15.26
C ALA A 230 -5.26 -19.15 15.58
N ALA A 231 -5.48 -18.32 14.55
CA ALA A 231 -6.05 -16.99 14.72
C ALA A 231 -7.52 -17.05 15.15
N ASN A 232 -8.34 -17.91 14.54
CA ASN A 232 -9.76 -18.05 14.86
C ASN A 232 -9.99 -18.55 16.29
N ALA A 233 -9.18 -19.51 16.76
CA ALA A 233 -9.27 -20.01 18.14
C ALA A 233 -9.18 -18.88 19.17
N VAL A 234 -8.35 -17.87 18.90
CA VAL A 234 -8.17 -16.69 19.77
C VAL A 234 -9.22 -15.61 19.51
N LEU A 235 -9.52 -15.30 18.25
CA LEU A 235 -10.40 -14.18 17.89
C LEU A 235 -11.88 -14.47 18.10
N LEU A 236 -12.29 -15.74 18.00
CA LEU A 236 -13.68 -16.17 18.08
C LEU A 236 -13.96 -16.96 19.38
N GLY A 237 -12.93 -17.24 20.17
CA GLY A 237 -13.07 -17.88 21.48
C GLY A 237 -13.44 -19.37 21.40
N GLU A 238 -13.01 -20.11 20.38
CA GLU A 238 -13.20 -21.57 20.32
C GLU A 238 -12.25 -22.34 21.28
N GLY A 239 -12.07 -21.81 22.49
CA GLY A 239 -11.17 -22.34 23.50
C GLY A 239 -11.70 -22.10 24.90
N GLU A 240 -12.95 -22.51 25.16
CA GLU A 240 -13.46 -23.04 26.44
C GLU A 240 -14.93 -23.46 26.25
N ALA A 241 -15.14 -24.77 26.04
CA ALA A 241 -16.38 -25.48 26.34
C ALA A 241 -16.00 -26.82 26.99
#